data_AF-A0A6C0BST0-F1
#
_entry.id   AF-A0A6C0BST0-F1
#
_cell.length_a   1.000
_cell.length_b   1.000
_cell.length_c   1.000
_cell.angle_alpha   90.00
_cell.angle_beta   90.00
_cell.angle_gamma   90.00
#
_symmetry.space_group_name_H-M   'P 1'
#
loop_
_entity.id
_entity.type
_entity.pdbx_description
1 polymer ?
#
loop_
_entity_poly.entity_id
_entity_poly.type
_entity_poly.pdbx_seq_one_letter_code
_entity_poly.pdbx_strand_id
1 'polypeptide(L)'
;MDSFKYSVLYTAIVILIIALIVIGLSIRSSISSAKWPPVIASCPDFWRFDDQTRSCVNVNDLGNASDTACPMYPTSTYSTCDKFSFENDPKFSGANGKCEKQKWADELGIKWDGITNNRDLCDV
;
A
#
# COMPACT_ATOMS: atom_id res chain seq x y z
N MET A 1 -32.65 -46.23 2.74
CA MET A 1 -32.39 -45.35 1.57
C MET A 1 -32.25 -46.26 0.36
N ASP A 2 -32.96 -45.99 -0.73
CA ASP A 2 -32.86 -46.77 -1.97
C ASP A 2 -31.45 -46.68 -2.54
N SER A 3 -30.93 -47.77 -3.11
CA SER A 3 -29.56 -47.85 -3.66
C SER A 3 -29.27 -46.71 -4.66
N PHE A 4 -30.28 -46.29 -5.42
CA PHE A 4 -30.20 -45.14 -6.33
C PHE A 4 -29.85 -43.83 -5.62
N LYS A 5 -30.51 -43.53 -4.49
CA LYS A 5 -30.29 -42.29 -3.73
C LYS A 5 -28.90 -42.25 -3.11
N TYR A 6 -28.39 -43.40 -2.66
CA TYR A 6 -27.05 -43.52 -2.11
C TYR A 6 -25.96 -43.28 -3.16
N SER A 7 -26.13 -43.84 -4.38
CA SER A 7 -25.20 -43.60 -5.48
C SER A 7 -25.13 -42.13 -5.88
N VAL A 8 -26.28 -41.44 -5.97
CA VAL A 8 -26.33 -40.01 -6.31
C VAL A 8 -25.70 -39.16 -5.22
N LEU A 9 -25.95 -39.46 -3.94
CA LEU A 9 -25.36 -38.73 -2.82
C LEU A 9 -23.84 -38.89 -2.81
N TYR A 10 -23.33 -40.10 -3.02
CA TYR A 10 -21.91 -40.38 -3.03
C TYR A 10 -21.18 -39.65 -4.18
N THR A 11 -21.74 -39.69 -5.40
CA THR A 11 -21.13 -39.00 -6.55
C THR A 11 -21.13 -37.49 -6.38
N ALA A 12 -22.21 -36.91 -5.83
CA ALA A 12 -22.29 -35.48 -5.56
C ALA A 12 -21.19 -35.02 -4.57
N ILE A 13 -20.93 -35.80 -3.52
CA ILE A 13 -19.88 -35.50 -2.53
C ILE A 13 -18.50 -35.54 -3.19
N VAL A 14 -18.21 -36.55 -4.02
CA VAL A 14 -16.92 -36.66 -4.73
C VAL A 14 -16.70 -35.47 -5.66
N ILE A 15 -17.71 -35.09 -6.44
CA ILE A 15 -17.64 -33.93 -7.35
C ILE A 15 -17.41 -32.64 -6.56
N LEU A 16 -18.10 -32.46 -5.43
CA LEU A 16 -17.93 -31.30 -4.57
C LEU A 16 -16.50 -31.20 -4.02
N ILE A 17 -15.91 -32.30 -3.55
CA ILE A 17 -14.54 -32.33 -3.05
C ILE A 17 -13.54 -31.93 -4.15
N ILE A 18 -13.71 -32.47 -5.37
CA ILE A 18 -12.84 -32.13 -6.51
C ILE A 18 -12.95 -30.64 -6.85
N ALA A 19 -14.18 -30.09 -6.88
CA ALA A 19 -14.40 -28.67 -7.16
C ALA A 19 -13.72 -27.75 -6.13
N LEU A 20 -13.81 -28.09 -4.84
CA LEU A 20 -13.16 -27.32 -3.77
C LEU A 20 -11.63 -27.36 -3.87
N ILE A 21 -11.04 -28.50 -4.23
CA ILE A 21 -9.59 -28.62 -4.45
C ILE A 21 -9.15 -27.69 -5.59
N VAL A 22 -9.85 -27.70 -6.72
CA VAL A 22 -9.52 -26.85 -7.88
C VAL A 22 -9.60 -25.36 -7.50
N ILE A 23 -10.68 -24.94 -6.85
CA ILE A 23 -10.86 -23.55 -6.41
C ILE A 23 -9.75 -23.15 -5.44
N GLY A 24 -9.40 -24.02 -4.47
CA GLY A 24 -8.33 -23.76 -3.52
C GLY A 24 -6.96 -23.57 -4.19
N LEU A 25 -6.63 -24.40 -5.18
CA LEU A 25 -5.40 -24.26 -5.96
C LEU A 25 -5.38 -22.98 -6.81
N SER A 26 -6.50 -22.63 -7.43
CA SER A 26 -6.63 -21.40 -8.21
C SER A 26 -6.42 -20.15 -7.34
N ILE A 27 -7.06 -20.08 -6.17
CA ILE A 27 -6.89 -18.94 -5.25
C ILE A 27 -5.45 -18.85 -4.77
N ARG A 28 -4.82 -19.98 -4.39
CA ARG A 28 -3.42 -20.00 -3.94
C ARG A 28 -2.46 -19.45 -5.00
N SER A 29 -2.70 -19.75 -6.27
CA SER A 29 -1.90 -19.23 -7.38
C SER A 29 -2.08 -17.72 -7.57
N SER A 30 -3.29 -17.21 -7.37
CA SER A 30 -3.59 -15.78 -7.55
C SER A 30 -3.06 -14.87 -6.44
N ILE A 31 -2.82 -15.39 -5.24
CA ILE A 31 -2.37 -14.57 -4.09
C ILE A 31 -0.85 -14.50 -3.93
N SER A 32 -0.06 -15.39 -4.55
CA SER A 32 1.40 -15.47 -4.31
C SER A 32 2.20 -14.32 -4.93
N SER A 33 1.65 -13.67 -5.95
CA SER A 33 2.27 -12.53 -6.65
C SER A 33 1.67 -11.17 -6.25
N ALA A 34 0.60 -11.18 -5.45
CA ALA A 34 -0.07 -9.97 -5.01
C ALA A 34 0.73 -9.31 -3.86
N LYS A 35 1.57 -8.34 -4.18
CA LYS A 35 2.22 -7.49 -3.18
C LYS A 35 1.18 -6.57 -2.55
N TRP A 36 1.05 -6.62 -1.23
CA TRP A 36 0.13 -5.79 -0.47
C TRP A 36 0.84 -4.54 0.08
N PRO A 37 0.20 -3.36 0.09
CA PRO A 37 -1.12 -3.06 -0.46
C PRO A 37 -1.11 -2.97 -2.00
N PRO A 38 -2.22 -3.38 -2.68
CA PRO A 38 -2.30 -3.38 -4.15
C PRO A 38 -2.31 -1.96 -4.75
N VAL A 39 -2.71 -0.96 -3.95
CA VAL A 39 -2.70 0.45 -4.32
C VAL A 39 -2.00 1.19 -3.19
N ILE A 40 -0.98 1.96 -3.54
CA ILE A 40 -0.28 2.84 -2.61
C ILE A 40 -0.85 4.23 -2.83
N ALA A 41 -1.33 4.86 -1.75
CA ALA A 41 -1.86 6.22 -1.82
C ALA A 41 -0.77 7.22 -2.24
N SER A 42 -1.14 8.29 -2.94
CA SER A 42 -0.21 9.36 -3.34
C SER A 42 0.37 10.11 -2.14
N CYS A 43 -0.35 10.13 -1.03
CA CYS A 43 0.05 10.76 0.23
C CYS A 43 0.20 9.73 1.36
N PRO A 44 0.93 10.09 2.43
CA PRO A 44 1.04 9.28 3.63
C PRO A 44 -0.30 9.08 4.34
N ASP A 45 -0.32 8.15 5.29
CA ASP A 45 -1.54 7.80 6.01
C ASP A 45 -2.02 8.99 6.84
N PHE A 46 -3.32 9.28 6.78
CA PHE A 46 -3.97 10.42 7.44
C PHE A 46 -3.56 11.81 6.92
N TRP A 47 -2.92 11.87 5.74
CA TRP A 47 -2.73 13.11 5.00
C TRP A 47 -3.82 13.29 3.96
N ARG A 48 -4.16 14.54 3.66
CA ARG A 48 -5.15 14.89 2.65
C ARG A 48 -4.47 15.29 1.35
N PHE A 49 -4.85 14.66 0.24
CA PHE A 49 -4.44 15.13 -1.08
C PHE A 49 -5.28 16.34 -1.49
N ASP A 50 -4.62 17.41 -1.92
CA ASP A 50 -5.22 18.60 -2.50
C ASP A 50 -5.03 18.58 -4.02
N ASP A 51 -6.10 18.32 -4.76
CA ASP A 51 -6.10 18.23 -6.23
C ASP A 51 -5.69 19.55 -6.91
N GLN A 52 -5.96 20.71 -6.28
CA GLN A 52 -5.67 22.01 -6.90
C GLN A 52 -4.17 22.28 -6.94
N THR A 53 -3.47 21.90 -5.86
CA THR A 53 -2.04 22.14 -5.70
C THR A 53 -1.20 20.89 -5.86
N ARG A 54 -1.84 19.74 -6.11
CA ARG A 54 -1.24 18.40 -6.28
C ARG A 54 -0.24 18.08 -5.18
N SER A 55 -0.70 18.25 -3.95
CA SER A 55 0.14 18.20 -2.76
C SER A 55 -0.56 17.44 -1.63
N CYS A 56 0.25 16.99 -0.69
CA CYS A 56 -0.21 16.36 0.54
C CYS A 56 -0.24 17.40 1.64
N VAL A 57 -1.38 17.51 2.33
CA VAL A 57 -1.60 18.42 3.45
C VAL A 57 -1.72 17.61 4.74
N ASN A 58 -0.96 18.01 5.75
CA ASN A 58 -0.96 17.43 7.08
C ASN A 58 -2.12 18.00 7.88
N VAL A 59 -3.23 17.27 7.92
CA VAL A 59 -4.44 17.72 8.63
C VAL A 59 -4.44 17.32 10.10
N ASN A 60 -3.41 16.61 10.56
CA ASN A 60 -3.33 15.98 11.88
C ASN A 60 -1.99 16.25 12.59
N ASP A 61 -1.16 17.19 12.10
CA ASP A 61 0.15 17.55 12.66
C ASP A 61 1.07 16.33 12.93
N LEU A 62 1.11 15.40 11.96
CA LEU A 62 1.87 14.15 12.06
C LEU A 62 3.35 14.32 11.70
N GLY A 63 4.20 13.54 12.35
CA GLY A 63 5.64 13.49 12.11
C GLY A 63 6.47 14.42 12.99
N ASN A 64 7.78 14.27 12.92
CA ASN A 64 8.78 14.94 13.77
C ASN A 64 9.69 15.89 12.96
N ALA A 65 9.13 16.67 12.03
CA ALA A 65 9.93 17.38 11.04
C ALA A 65 10.23 18.83 11.41
N SER A 66 11.50 19.22 11.54
CA SER A 66 11.86 20.62 11.27
C SER A 66 11.54 20.94 9.81
N ASP A 67 10.86 22.05 9.51
CA ASP A 67 10.42 22.46 8.15
C ASP A 67 11.46 22.29 7.04
N THR A 68 12.75 22.32 7.38
CA THR A 68 13.88 22.19 6.45
C THR A 68 13.96 20.85 5.71
N ALA A 69 13.31 19.79 6.22
CA ALA A 69 13.30 18.46 5.61
C ALA A 69 12.07 18.21 4.69
N CYS A 70 11.19 19.19 4.53
CA CYS A 70 10.00 19.09 3.68
C CYS A 70 10.33 19.39 2.21
N PRO A 71 10.11 18.43 1.30
CA PRO A 71 10.34 18.62 -0.12
C PRO A 71 9.24 19.50 -0.71
N MET A 72 9.64 20.65 -1.26
CA MET A 72 8.77 21.64 -1.90
C MET A 72 7.63 22.11 -0.97
N TYR A 73 7.72 23.36 -0.49
CA TYR A 73 6.86 24.00 0.53
C TYR A 73 7.31 23.86 2.01
N PRO A 74 8.55 24.22 2.38
CA PRO A 74 8.90 24.48 3.78
C PRO A 74 8.16 25.74 4.25
N THR A 75 7.01 25.59 4.92
CA THR A 75 6.33 26.72 5.56
C THR A 75 6.97 26.94 6.92
N SER A 76 7.80 27.98 7.06
CA SER A 76 8.62 28.34 8.25
C SER A 76 7.86 28.66 9.56
N THR A 77 6.63 28.19 9.70
CA THR A 77 5.70 28.62 10.75
C THR A 77 5.42 27.51 11.76
N TYR A 78 5.78 26.25 11.49
CA TYR A 78 5.41 25.11 12.32
C TYR A 78 6.58 24.15 12.57
N SER A 79 6.43 23.27 13.55
CA SER A 79 7.45 22.27 13.92
C SER A 79 7.26 20.94 13.19
N THR A 80 6.43 20.92 12.14
CA THR A 80 6.04 19.74 11.37
C THR A 80 5.81 20.12 9.92
N CYS A 81 5.91 19.13 9.03
CA CYS A 81 5.65 19.34 7.62
C CYS A 81 4.15 19.54 7.38
N ASP A 82 3.70 20.76 7.11
CA ASP A 82 2.27 21.03 6.88
C ASP A 82 1.80 20.62 5.49
N LYS A 83 2.68 20.79 4.51
CA LYS A 83 2.34 20.62 3.11
C LYS A 83 3.59 20.29 2.31
N PHE A 84 3.49 19.30 1.41
CA PHE A 84 4.59 18.96 0.51
C PHE A 84 4.09 18.40 -0.81
N SER A 85 4.95 18.36 -1.84
CA SER A 85 4.67 17.65 -3.09
C SER A 85 5.93 17.02 -3.68
N PHE A 86 5.78 15.83 -4.26
CA PHE A 86 6.87 15.08 -4.93
C PHE A 86 6.84 15.20 -6.46
N GLU A 87 5.83 15.85 -7.04
CA GLU A 87 5.49 15.70 -8.46
C GLU A 87 6.57 16.19 -9.43
N ASN A 88 7.41 17.13 -9.00
CA ASN A 88 8.47 17.71 -9.82
C ASN A 88 9.88 17.41 -9.28
N ASP A 89 9.99 16.56 -8.27
CA ASP A 89 11.28 16.19 -7.71
C ASP A 89 11.75 14.86 -8.29
N PRO A 90 12.79 14.86 -9.15
CA PRO A 90 13.27 13.64 -9.79
C PRO A 90 13.76 12.60 -8.77
N LYS A 91 14.19 13.01 -7.57
CA LYS A 91 14.63 12.12 -6.49
C LYS A 91 13.54 11.15 -6.05
N PHE A 92 12.29 11.59 -6.04
CA PHE A 92 11.14 10.81 -5.57
C PHE A 92 10.36 10.16 -6.74
N SER A 93 10.95 10.16 -7.93
CA SER A 93 10.40 9.60 -9.15
C SER A 93 11.21 8.39 -9.64
N GLY A 94 10.68 7.61 -10.59
CA GLY A 94 11.38 6.47 -11.18
C GLY A 94 11.51 5.24 -10.27
N ALA A 95 12.45 4.34 -10.61
CA ALA A 95 12.62 3.04 -9.95
C ALA A 95 12.93 3.17 -8.45
N ASN A 96 13.78 4.13 -8.08
CA ASN A 96 14.20 4.36 -6.69
C ASN A 96 13.30 5.37 -5.95
N GLY A 97 12.33 5.99 -6.64
CA GLY A 97 11.50 7.04 -6.04
C GLY A 97 10.71 6.57 -4.82
N LYS A 98 10.29 5.29 -4.80
CA LYS A 98 9.61 4.70 -3.63
C LYS A 98 10.55 4.50 -2.43
N CYS A 99 11.79 4.09 -2.68
CA CYS A 99 12.82 3.98 -1.64
C CYS A 99 13.13 5.35 -1.03
N GLU A 100 13.27 6.39 -1.85
CA GLU A 100 13.54 7.74 -1.35
C GLU A 100 12.36 8.31 -0.56
N LYS A 101 11.12 8.01 -0.99
CA LYS A 101 9.90 8.33 -0.21
C LYS A 101 9.87 7.62 1.15
N GLN A 102 10.30 6.36 1.21
CA GLN A 102 10.41 5.60 2.45
C GLN A 102 11.42 6.23 3.41
N LYS A 103 12.66 6.47 2.95
CA LYS A 103 13.71 7.09 3.78
C LYS A 103 13.25 8.44 4.34
N TRP A 104 12.67 9.28 3.49
CA TRP A 104 12.13 10.57 3.90
C TRP A 104 11.03 10.43 4.95
N ALA A 105 10.07 9.52 4.74
CA ALA A 105 8.98 9.31 5.69
C ALA A 105 9.49 8.75 7.03
N ASP A 106 10.45 7.83 7.00
CA ASP A 106 11.05 7.23 8.20
C ASP A 106 11.88 8.25 9.00
N GLU A 107 12.66 9.09 8.32
CA GLU A 107 13.40 10.21 8.95
C GLU A 107 12.45 11.16 9.68
N LEU A 108 11.26 11.38 9.13
CA LEU A 108 10.24 12.25 9.71
C LEU A 108 9.25 11.53 10.64
N GLY A 109 9.38 10.22 10.83
CA GLY A 109 8.44 9.43 11.64
C GLY A 109 7.00 9.38 11.08
N ILE A 110 6.82 9.64 9.78
CA ILE A 110 5.55 9.62 9.08
C ILE A 110 5.22 8.17 8.67
N LYS A 111 3.96 7.76 8.80
CA LYS A 111 3.50 6.44 8.33
C LYS A 111 2.85 6.55 6.96
N TRP A 112 3.18 5.59 6.11
CA TRP A 112 2.68 5.50 4.75
C TRP A 112 2.56 4.05 4.35
N ASP A 113 1.31 3.58 4.22
CA ASP A 113 1.02 2.20 3.86
C ASP A 113 1.50 1.87 2.43
N GLY A 114 2.24 0.76 2.33
CA GLY A 114 2.94 0.32 1.14
C GLY A 114 4.26 1.02 0.83
N ILE A 115 4.65 2.03 1.62
CA ILE A 115 5.95 2.70 1.55
C ILE A 115 6.79 2.41 2.80
N THR A 116 6.42 2.96 3.96
CA THR A 116 7.22 2.82 5.20
C THR A 116 7.23 1.41 5.78
N ASN A 117 6.16 0.63 5.55
CA ASN A 117 6.05 -0.74 6.03
C ASN A 117 6.63 -1.79 5.06
N ASN A 118 7.16 -1.37 3.91
CA ASN A 118 7.67 -2.29 2.88
C ASN A 118 9.19 -2.26 2.85
N ARG A 119 9.82 -3.35 3.31
CA ARG A 119 11.29 -3.44 3.45
C ARG A 119 12.02 -3.66 2.13
N ASP A 120 11.31 -4.13 1.10
CA ASP A 120 11.90 -4.53 -0.18
C ASP A 120 11.95 -3.36 -1.19
N LEU A 121 11.55 -2.14 -0.79
CA LEU A 121 11.46 -0.99 -1.72
C LEU A 121 12.82 -0.44 -2.14
N CYS A 122 13.85 -0.66 -1.34
CA CYS A 122 15.21 -0.18 -1.58
C CYS A 122 16.14 -1.26 -2.14
N ASP A 123 15.68 -2.50 -2.29
CA ASP A 123 16.45 -3.65 -2.77
C ASP A 123 16.38 -3.79 -4.32
N VAL A 124 16.35 -2.65 -5.03
CA VAL A 124 16.20 -2.59 -6.50
C VAL A 124 17.52 -2.79 -7.23
#